data_AF-A0A6H1REB8-F1
#
_entry.id   AF-A0A6H1REB8-F1
#
_cell.length_a   1.000
_cell.length_b   1.000
_cell.length_c   1.000
_cell.angle_alpha   90.00
_cell.angle_beta   90.00
_cell.angle_gamma   90.00
#
_symmetry.space_group_name_H-M   'P 1'
#
loop_
_entity.id
_entity.type
_entity.pdbx_description
1 polymer ?
#
loop_
_entity_poly.entity_id
_entity_poly.type
_entity_poly.pdbx_seq_one_letter_code
_entity_poly.pdbx_strand_id
1 'polypeptide(L)'
;MSIAEQAMQLQALSEQVQVNGAQELQGQLEGIQQQVAGIQQQVAGILGDTATAQELHGQIGAVSNEISQLMAGLEQLRLMIVEKATYHAQG
;
A
#
# COMPACT_ATOMS: atom_id res chain seq x y z
N MET A 1 -18.84 -19.77 -60.63
CA MET A 1 -18.70 -20.11 -59.20
C MET A 1 -19.97 -20.83 -58.77
N SER A 2 -19.84 -22.09 -58.39
CA SER A 2 -20.97 -22.95 -58.02
C SER A 2 -21.36 -22.76 -56.55
N ILE A 3 -22.57 -23.18 -56.19
CA ILE A 3 -23.06 -23.19 -54.80
C ILE A 3 -22.15 -24.03 -53.89
N ALA A 4 -21.59 -25.13 -54.40
CA ALA A 4 -20.66 -25.96 -53.65
C ALA A 4 -19.34 -25.24 -53.35
N GLU A 5 -18.82 -24.46 -54.30
CA GLU A 5 -17.61 -23.64 -54.10
C GLU A 5 -17.85 -22.52 -53.08
N GLN A 6 -19.04 -21.90 -53.11
CA GLN A 6 -19.43 -20.88 -52.12
C GLN A 6 -19.58 -21.46 -50.71
N ALA A 7 -20.17 -22.66 -50.58
CA ALA A 7 -20.30 -23.33 -49.29
C ALA A 7 -18.95 -23.67 -48.67
N MET A 8 -17.99 -24.16 -49.48
CA MET A 8 -16.63 -24.43 -49.01
C MET A 8 -15.88 -23.16 -48.58
N GLN A 9 -16.05 -22.04 -49.30
CA GLN A 9 -15.46 -20.76 -48.88
C GLN A 9 -16.05 -20.23 -47.58
N LEU A 10 -17.36 -20.35 -47.39
CA LEU A 10 -18.03 -19.95 -46.14
C LEU A 10 -17.56 -20.80 -44.95
N GLN A 11 -17.40 -22.11 -45.15
CA GLN A 11 -16.88 -23.02 -44.14
C GLN A 11 -15.47 -22.59 -43.69
N ALA A 12 -14.56 -22.40 -44.65
CA ALA A 12 -13.19 -21.97 -44.40
C ALA A 12 -13.12 -20.60 -43.71
N LEU A 13 -13.95 -19.65 -44.12
CA LEU A 13 -14.02 -18.33 -43.50
C LEU A 13 -14.54 -18.42 -42.05
N SER A 14 -15.53 -19.28 -41.78
CA SER A 14 -16.07 -19.47 -40.43
C SER A 14 -15.03 -20.07 -39.47
N GLU A 15 -14.26 -21.05 -39.93
CA GLU A 15 -13.19 -21.67 -39.14
C GLU A 15 -12.08 -20.67 -38.86
N GLN A 16 -11.69 -19.88 -39.87
CA GLN A 16 -10.64 -18.87 -39.73
C GLN A 16 -11.02 -17.73 -38.79
N VAL A 17 -12.27 -17.24 -38.85
CA VAL A 17 -12.77 -16.20 -37.94
C VAL A 17 -12.87 -16.71 -36.50
N GLN A 18 -13.35 -17.95 -36.30
CA GLN A 18 -13.44 -18.54 -34.97
C GLN A 18 -12.06 -18.76 -34.34
N VAL A 19 -11.09 -19.25 -35.11
CA VAL A 19 -9.73 -19.52 -34.59
C VAL A 19 -8.98 -18.22 -34.29
N ASN A 20 -8.96 -17.27 -35.22
CA ASN A 20 -8.20 -16.03 -35.03
C ASN A 20 -8.80 -15.15 -33.93
N GLY A 21 -10.13 -14.98 -33.92
CA GLY A 21 -10.80 -14.18 -32.89
C GLY A 21 -10.66 -14.78 -31.50
N ALA A 22 -10.73 -16.11 -31.37
CA ALA A 22 -10.52 -16.78 -30.09
C ALA A 22 -9.07 -16.66 -29.59
N GLN A 23 -8.08 -16.79 -30.49
CA GLN A 23 -6.67 -16.66 -30.12
C GLN A 23 -6.29 -15.23 -29.71
N GLU A 24 -6.81 -14.22 -30.42
CA GLU A 24 -6.60 -12.82 -30.06
C GLU A 24 -7.22 -12.49 -28.70
N LEU A 25 -8.46 -12.92 -28.47
CA LEU A 25 -9.12 -12.75 -27.18
C LEU A 25 -8.36 -13.46 -26.06
N GLN A 26 -7.86 -14.66 -26.31
CA GLN A 26 -7.08 -15.41 -25.33
C GLN A 26 -5.78 -14.68 -24.96
N GLY A 27 -5.04 -14.16 -25.95
CA GLY A 27 -3.84 -13.36 -25.70
C GLY A 27 -4.13 -12.06 -24.94
N GLN A 28 -5.25 -11.39 -25.25
CA GLN A 28 -5.71 -10.22 -24.48
C GLN A 28 -6.05 -10.60 -23.03
N LEU A 29 -6.70 -11.75 -22.82
CA LEU A 29 -7.08 -12.24 -21.49
C LEU A 29 -5.86 -12.60 -20.65
N GLU A 30 -4.86 -13.24 -21.24
CA GLU A 30 -3.56 -13.51 -20.61
C GLU A 30 -2.83 -12.20 -20.25
N GLY A 31 -2.84 -11.21 -21.14
CA GLY A 31 -2.28 -9.89 -20.89
C GLY A 31 -2.96 -9.18 -19.70
N ILE A 32 -4.29 -9.21 -19.66
CA ILE A 32 -5.07 -8.65 -18.53
C ILE A 32 -4.74 -9.39 -17.24
N GLN A 33 -4.65 -10.73 -17.27
CA GLN A 33 -4.29 -11.52 -16.08
C GLN A 33 -2.91 -11.14 -15.52
N GLN A 34 -1.92 -10.94 -16.39
CA GLN A 34 -0.59 -10.49 -15.97
C GLN A 34 -0.63 -9.08 -15.37
N GLN A 35 -1.40 -8.17 -15.97
CA GLN A 35 -1.58 -6.81 -15.43
C GLN A 35 -2.25 -6.83 -14.05
N VAL A 36 -3.29 -7.64 -13.88
CA VAL A 36 -3.98 -7.80 -12.59
C VAL A 36 -3.04 -8.35 -11.52
N ALA A 37 -2.23 -9.36 -11.85
CA ALA A 37 -1.23 -9.91 -10.93
C ALA A 37 -0.21 -8.84 -10.50
N GLY A 38 0.26 -8.01 -11.44
CA GLY A 38 1.15 -6.89 -11.14
C GLY A 38 0.52 -5.86 -10.19
N ILE A 39 -0.73 -5.49 -10.43
CA ILE A 39 -1.48 -4.56 -9.57
C ILE A 39 -1.65 -5.15 -8.17
N GLN A 40 -1.99 -6.45 -8.05
CA GLN A 40 -2.13 -7.11 -6.75
C GLN A 40 -0.83 -7.06 -5.94
N GLN A 41 0.32 -7.28 -6.59
CA GLN A 41 1.62 -7.19 -5.93
C GLN A 41 1.91 -5.76 -5.46
N GLN A 42 1.59 -4.75 -6.27
CA GLN A 42 1.74 -3.34 -5.89
C GLN A 42 0.85 -2.97 -4.69
N VAL A 43 -0.41 -3.42 -4.70
CA VAL A 43 -1.34 -3.21 -3.58
C VAL A 43 -0.83 -3.87 -2.29
N ALA A 44 -0.30 -5.10 -2.37
CA ALA A 44 0.29 -5.78 -1.22
C ALA A 44 1.48 -4.99 -0.64
N GLY A 45 2.34 -4.41 -1.50
CA GLY A 45 3.43 -3.54 -1.08
C GLY A 45 2.94 -2.29 -0.33
N ILE A 46 1.97 -1.57 -0.91
CA ILE A 46 1.40 -0.35 -0.30
C ILE A 46 0.77 -0.64 1.06
N LEU A 47 0.07 -1.77 1.21
CA LEU A 47 -0.52 -2.17 2.49
C LEU A 47 0.55 -2.44 3.55
N GLY A 48 1.66 -3.08 3.17
CA GLY A 48 2.81 -3.30 4.06
C GLY A 48 3.48 -2.00 4.51
N ASP A 49 3.69 -1.07 3.58
CA ASP A 49 4.27 0.26 3.87
C ASP A 49 3.35 1.06 4.81
N THR A 50 2.03 0.99 4.59
CA THR A 50 1.02 1.66 5.42
C THR A 50 1.01 1.12 6.85
N ALA A 51 1.10 -0.20 7.03
CA ALA A 51 1.18 -0.81 8.35
C ALA A 51 2.43 -0.35 9.11
N THR A 52 3.57 -0.29 8.42
CA THR A 52 4.84 0.21 8.99
C THR A 52 4.74 1.68 9.41
N ALA A 53 4.09 2.52 8.59
CA ALA A 53 3.88 3.93 8.91
C ALA A 53 2.99 4.14 10.15
N GLN A 54 1.95 3.30 10.32
CA GLN A 54 1.11 3.33 11.52
C GLN A 54 1.88 2.94 12.78
N GLU A 55 2.74 1.92 12.71
CA GLU A 55 3.60 1.52 13.82
C GLU A 55 4.55 2.66 14.23
N LEU A 56 5.24 3.28 13.25
CA LEU A 56 6.13 4.41 13.50
C LEU A 56 5.38 5.60 14.14
N HIS A 57 4.15 5.88 13.70
CA HIS A 57 3.32 6.92 14.32
C HIS A 57 3.04 6.63 15.80
N GLY A 58 2.72 5.37 16.13
CA GLY A 58 2.53 4.95 17.52
C GLY A 58 3.80 5.10 18.37
N GLN A 59 4.95 4.69 17.85
CA GLN A 59 6.25 4.84 18.52
C GLN A 59 6.60 6.32 18.76
N ILE A 60 6.38 7.20 17.77
CA ILE A 60 6.56 8.65 17.92
C ILE A 60 5.66 9.21 19.02
N GLY A 61 4.39 8.76 19.08
CA GLY A 61 3.45 9.17 20.13
C GLY A 61 3.94 8.77 21.52
N ALA A 62 4.48 7.55 21.68
CA ALA A 62 5.05 7.08 22.95
C ALA A 62 6.26 7.94 23.37
N VAL A 63 7.20 8.17 22.46
CA VAL A 63 8.38 9.03 22.72
C VAL A 63 7.98 10.46 23.09
N SER A 64 6.97 11.03 22.42
CA SER A 64 6.48 12.38 22.75
C SER A 64 5.89 12.45 24.16
N ASN A 65 5.23 11.39 24.62
CA ASN A 65 4.71 11.32 25.98
C ASN A 65 5.85 11.21 27.01
N GLU A 66 6.86 10.39 26.74
CA GLU A 66 8.05 10.27 27.61
C GLU A 66 8.79 11.62 27.75
N ILE A 67 8.98 12.34 26.65
CA ILE A 67 9.57 13.69 26.67
C ILE A 67 8.75 14.63 27.55
N SER A 68 7.42 14.61 27.42
CA SER A 68 6.53 15.47 28.21
C SER A 68 6.64 15.17 29.71
N GLN A 69 6.73 13.89 30.08
CA GLN A 69 6.92 13.47 31.47
C GLN A 69 8.29 13.91 32.01
N LEU A 70 9.35 13.76 31.22
CA LEU A 70 10.69 14.24 31.58
C LEU A 70 10.71 15.75 31.81
N MET A 71 10.06 16.53 30.93
CA MET A 71 9.95 17.98 31.07
C MET A 71 9.22 18.37 32.36
N ALA A 72 8.10 17.70 32.68
CA ALA A 72 7.38 17.93 33.93
C ALA A 72 8.24 17.59 35.16
N GLY A 73 8.97 16.48 35.13
CA GLY A 73 9.89 16.10 36.20
C GLY A 73 11.03 17.10 36.39
N LEU A 74 11.60 17.62 35.30
CA LEU A 74 12.64 18.66 35.34
C LEU A 74 12.12 19.97 35.94
N GLU A 75 10.90 20.38 35.60
CA GLU A 75 10.29 21.59 36.18
C GLU A 75 10.04 21.41 37.68
N GLN A 76 9.55 20.23 38.10
CA GLN A 76 9.38 19.93 39.51
C GLN A 76 10.72 19.97 40.26
N LEU A 77 11.79 19.40 39.68
CA LEU A 77 13.13 19.44 40.26
C LEU A 77 13.63 20.89 40.38
N ARG A 78 13.41 21.71 39.36
CA ARG A 78 13.76 23.14 39.38
C ARG A 78 13.08 23.87 40.53
N LEU A 79 11.77 23.65 40.72
CA LEU A 79 11.00 24.25 41.82
C LEU A 79 11.52 23.83 43.20
N MET A 80 11.80 22.53 43.39
CA MET A 80 12.35 22.03 44.65
C MET A 80 13.71 22.66 44.98
N ILE A 81 14.58 22.84 43.98
CA ILE A 81 15.89 23.50 44.17
C ILE A 81 15.71 24.96 44.60
N VAL A 82 14.80 25.70 43.95
CA VAL A 82 14.51 27.11 44.30
C VAL A 82 13.96 27.22 45.72
N GLU A 83 13.03 26.35 46.09
CA GLU A 83 12.45 26.32 47.45
C GLU A 83 13.54 26.04 48.50
N LYS A 84 14.38 25.02 48.27
CA LYS A 84 15.50 24.69 49.15
C LYS A 84 16.52 25.82 49.26
N ALA A 85 16.87 26.48 48.16
CA ALA A 85 17.80 27.61 48.18
C ALA A 85 17.22 28.78 48.99
N THR A 86 15.93 29.05 48.81
CA THR A 86 15.20 30.12 49.51
C THR A 86 15.14 29.87 51.02
N TYR A 87 14.84 28.64 51.44
CA TYR A 87 14.82 28.25 52.85
C TYR A 87 16.17 28.51 53.55
N HIS A 88 17.29 28.16 52.92
CA HIS A 88 18.63 28.38 53.50
C HIS A 88 19.08 29.85 53.46
N ALA A 89 18.49 30.69 52.61
CA ALA A 89 18.82 32.11 52.57
C ALA A 89 18.09 32.92 53.67
N GLN A 90 17.07 32.34 54.31
CA GLN A 90 16.23 33.01 55.32
C GLN A 90 16.55 32.60 56.77
N GLY A 91 17.37 31.57 56.98
CA GLY A 91 17.85 31.12 58.29
C GLY A 91 19.33 31.38 58.48
#